data_AF-A0A845YF24-F1
#
_entry.id   AF-A0A845YF24-F1
#
_cell.length_a   1.000
_cell.length_b   1.000
_cell.length_c   1.000
_cell.angle_alpha   90.00
_cell.angle_beta   90.00
_cell.angle_gamma   90.00
#
_symmetry.space_group_name_H-M   'P 1'
#
loop_
_entity.id
_entity.type
_entity.pdbx_description
1 polymer ?
#
loop_
_entity_poly.entity_id
_entity_poly.type
_entity_poly.pdbx_seq_one_letter_code
_entity_poly.pdbx_strand_id
1 'polypeptide(L)'
;MSEFINPKRFRALRAKQATPNLKLASVPLSHKESFELWMPKWIPKGRVFSKLEIELLRRDQPRVTKILSKMVWLMGAVCICEDDWDVGDRQPIYDWDDLIEFVQREGNCINPIVTEIIFSPHAIIPIYDDERKQEGRIPPQAWEIAPPHWSIIFDDLIPTREGLRLKQSADWISVDIWTGKPMRREVSSGKRYVEYHDLYANKRN
;
A
#
# COMPACT_ATOMS: atom_id res chain seq x y z
N MET A 1 8.85 25.89 2.84
CA MET A 1 9.03 24.59 3.54
C MET A 1 10.04 23.78 2.74
N SER A 2 10.96 23.04 3.37
CA SER A 2 11.93 22.22 2.62
C SER A 2 11.21 21.11 1.83
N GLU A 3 11.40 21.10 0.51
CA GLU A 3 10.80 20.15 -0.45
C GLU A 3 11.30 18.71 -0.21
N PHE A 4 12.51 18.55 0.31
CA PHE A 4 13.15 17.24 0.53
C PHE A 4 12.73 16.57 1.83
N ILE A 5 12.60 15.24 1.83
CA ILE A 5 12.43 14.47 3.07
C ILE A 5 13.77 14.49 3.80
N ASN A 6 13.79 14.99 5.03
CA ASN A 6 15.02 15.00 5.83
C ASN A 6 15.46 13.54 6.13
N PRO A 7 16.65 13.08 5.72
CA PRO A 7 17.09 11.70 5.91
C PRO A 7 17.13 11.25 7.37
N LYS A 8 17.25 12.18 8.33
CA LYS A 8 17.14 11.87 9.78
C LYS A 8 15.78 11.26 10.14
N ARG A 9 14.75 11.44 9.31
CA ARG A 9 13.40 10.89 9.47
C ARG A 9 13.25 9.49 8.87
N PHE A 10 14.27 8.94 8.21
CA PHE A 10 14.20 7.58 7.67
C PHE A 10 14.35 6.51 8.73
N ARG A 11 14.81 6.85 9.94
CA ARG A 11 14.91 5.90 11.05
C ARG A 11 13.71 6.02 11.97
N ALA A 12 13.13 4.87 12.31
CA ALA A 12 12.06 4.79 13.29
C ALA A 12 12.64 4.80 14.71
N LEU A 13 11.80 5.16 15.67
CA LEU A 13 12.16 5.02 17.08
C LEU A 13 12.40 3.55 17.41
N ARG A 14 13.50 3.26 18.10
CA ARG A 14 13.82 1.91 18.56
C ARG A 14 13.03 1.57 19.81
N ALA A 15 12.49 0.36 19.85
CA ALA A 15 11.89 -0.18 21.06
C ALA A 15 13.00 -0.51 22.08
N LYS A 16 12.77 -0.16 23.36
CA LYS A 16 13.68 -0.53 24.47
C LYS A 16 13.38 -1.93 25.03
N GLN A 17 12.26 -2.53 24.62
CA GLN A 17 11.77 -3.82 25.08
C GLN A 17 11.24 -4.61 23.88
N ALA A 18 10.97 -5.89 24.08
CA ALA A 18 10.43 -6.76 23.05
C ALA A 18 9.05 -6.27 22.55
N THR A 19 8.87 -6.24 21.24
CA THR A 19 7.62 -5.93 20.56
C THR A 19 7.14 -7.19 19.82
N PRO A 20 6.46 -8.13 20.52
CA PRO A 20 6.10 -9.42 19.94
C PRO A 20 5.18 -9.28 18.73
N ASN A 21 4.31 -8.27 18.70
CA ASN A 21 3.29 -8.06 17.66
C ASN A 21 3.72 -7.06 16.58
N LEU A 22 4.85 -6.36 16.75
CA LEU A 22 5.39 -5.45 15.74
C LEU A 22 6.70 -5.97 15.15
N LYS A 23 6.92 -5.70 13.88
CA LYS A 23 8.22 -5.82 13.21
C LYS A 23 8.61 -4.44 12.70
N LEU A 24 9.91 -4.16 12.68
CA LEU A 24 10.40 -2.99 11.98
C LEU A 24 10.79 -3.41 10.57
N ALA A 25 10.13 -2.85 9.57
CA ALA A 25 10.40 -3.08 8.17
C ALA A 25 11.19 -1.93 7.56
N SER A 26 11.92 -2.20 6.48
CA SER A 26 12.60 -1.21 5.66
C SER A 26 11.85 -1.08 4.35
N VAL A 27 11.27 0.09 4.11
CA VAL A 27 10.50 0.44 2.91
C VAL A 27 11.41 1.23 1.96
N PRO A 28 11.74 0.70 0.77
CA PRO A 28 12.56 1.41 -0.21
C PRO A 28 11.90 2.72 -0.64
N LEU A 29 12.69 3.78 -0.84
CA LEU A 29 12.29 5.00 -1.56
C LEU A 29 12.97 5.07 -2.92
N SER A 30 14.19 4.53 -2.99
CA SER A 30 14.99 4.43 -4.20
C SER A 30 15.90 3.21 -4.10
N HIS A 31 16.78 3.03 -5.09
CA HIS A 31 17.82 2.02 -5.07
C HIS A 31 18.89 2.24 -3.97
N LYS A 32 18.95 3.44 -3.36
CA LYS A 32 19.94 3.81 -2.33
C LYS A 32 19.33 4.17 -0.98
N GLU A 33 18.06 4.51 -0.95
CA GLU A 33 17.40 5.04 0.23
C GLU A 33 16.19 4.20 0.61
N SER A 34 16.01 4.02 1.91
CA SER A 34 14.84 3.39 2.49
C SER A 34 14.50 4.08 3.81
N PHE A 35 13.23 4.00 4.21
CA PHE A 35 12.80 4.41 5.54
C PHE A 35 12.26 3.22 6.33
N GLU A 36 12.35 3.31 7.64
CA GLU A 36 11.85 2.29 8.54
C GLU A 36 10.38 2.53 8.84
N LEU A 37 9.63 1.45 9.02
CA LEU A 37 8.21 1.46 9.38
C LEU A 37 7.95 0.39 10.45
N TRP A 38 7.31 0.77 11.55
CA TRP A 38 6.73 -0.21 12.46
C TRP A 38 5.47 -0.81 11.83
N MET A 39 5.53 -2.09 11.49
CA MET A 39 4.42 -2.84 10.91
C MET A 39 3.91 -3.87 11.93
N PRO A 40 2.59 -4.06 12.05
CA PRO A 40 2.04 -5.27 12.63
C PRO A 40 2.67 -6.50 11.96
N LYS A 41 3.05 -7.49 12.76
CA LYS A 41 3.28 -8.83 12.19
C LYS A 41 1.93 -9.34 11.69
N TRP A 42 1.94 -10.24 10.70
CA TRP A 42 0.71 -10.92 10.29
C TRP A 42 0.20 -11.70 11.50
N ILE A 43 -0.86 -11.20 12.12
CA ILE A 43 -1.39 -11.71 13.38
C ILE A 43 -2.75 -12.33 13.08
N PRO A 44 -3.01 -13.58 13.52
CA PRO A 44 -4.37 -14.11 13.50
C PRO A 44 -5.32 -13.18 14.25
N LYS A 45 -6.51 -12.96 13.70
CA LYS A 45 -7.56 -12.07 14.22
C LYS A 45 -7.64 -12.14 15.75
N GLY A 46 -7.57 -11.00 16.43
CA GLY A 46 -7.95 -10.87 17.85
C GLY A 46 -6.86 -10.69 18.89
N ARG A 47 -5.56 -10.63 18.55
CA ARG A 47 -4.55 -10.24 19.56
C ARG A 47 -4.56 -8.75 19.86
N VAL A 48 -4.27 -8.44 21.12
CA VAL A 48 -4.23 -7.10 21.69
C VAL A 48 -2.80 -6.58 21.68
N PHE A 49 -2.61 -5.34 21.24
CA PHE A 49 -1.31 -4.68 21.32
C PHE A 49 -1.02 -4.25 22.75
N SER A 50 0.24 -4.41 23.16
CA SER A 50 0.71 -3.84 24.42
C SER A 50 0.72 -2.30 24.36
N LYS A 51 0.69 -1.65 25.53
CA LYS A 51 0.79 -0.18 25.62
C LYS A 51 2.02 0.37 24.91
N LEU A 52 3.16 -0.33 25.02
CA LEU A 52 4.39 0.05 24.34
C LEU A 52 4.26 0.00 22.82
N GLU A 53 3.64 -1.05 22.28
CA GLU A 53 3.46 -1.20 20.82
C GLU A 53 2.54 -0.12 20.26
N ILE A 54 1.46 0.20 20.98
CA ILE A 54 0.56 1.31 20.63
C ILE A 54 1.31 2.64 20.65
N GLU A 55 2.14 2.88 21.66
CA GLU A 55 2.94 4.09 21.78
C GLU A 55 3.95 4.22 20.63
N LEU A 56 4.57 3.11 20.21
CA LEU A 56 5.46 3.09 19.06
C LEU A 56 4.72 3.46 17.77
N LEU A 57 3.58 2.82 17.48
CA LEU A 57 2.76 3.15 16.31
C LEU A 57 2.35 4.63 16.29
N ARG A 58 1.81 5.13 17.41
CA ARG A 58 1.35 6.53 17.52
C ARG A 58 2.47 7.55 17.40
N ARG A 59 3.64 7.29 17.99
CA ARG A 59 4.78 8.20 17.91
C ARG A 59 5.44 8.20 16.54
N ASP A 60 5.38 7.06 15.85
CA ASP A 60 5.97 6.92 14.53
C ASP A 60 5.07 7.46 13.41
N GLN A 61 3.75 7.48 13.64
CA GLN A 61 2.75 7.95 12.69
C GLN A 61 3.04 9.35 12.10
N PRO A 62 3.32 10.42 12.87
CA PRO A 62 3.62 11.73 12.28
C PRO A 62 4.85 11.74 11.36
N ARG A 63 5.83 10.86 11.63
CA ARG A 63 7.02 10.71 10.79
C ARG A 63 6.66 10.02 9.48
N VAL A 64 5.92 8.92 9.55
CA VAL A 64 5.45 8.15 8.39
C VAL A 64 4.53 9.01 7.53
N THR A 65 3.53 9.65 8.11
CA THR A 65 2.63 10.59 7.42
C THR A 65 3.41 11.66 6.66
N LYS A 66 4.45 12.25 7.24
CA LYS A 66 5.25 13.26 6.54
C LYS A 66 6.12 12.71 5.40
N ILE A 67 6.52 11.45 5.46
CA ILE A 67 7.22 10.80 4.34
C ILE A 67 6.23 10.56 3.21
N LEU A 68 5.10 9.93 3.53
CA LEU A 68 4.09 9.55 2.54
C LEU A 68 3.38 10.75 1.94
N SER A 69 3.03 11.78 2.72
CA SER A 69 2.41 12.99 2.20
C SER A 69 3.29 13.69 1.16
N LYS A 70 4.61 13.61 1.30
CA LYS A 70 5.55 14.12 0.28
C LYS A 70 5.60 13.24 -0.95
N MET A 71 5.52 11.92 -0.79
CA MET A 71 5.44 10.99 -1.91
C MET A 71 4.15 11.21 -2.71
N VAL A 72 3.02 11.34 -2.01
CA VAL A 72 1.71 11.65 -2.58
C VAL A 72 1.71 13.00 -3.28
N TRP A 73 2.23 14.05 -2.64
CA TRP A 73 2.36 15.36 -3.27
C TRP A 73 3.21 15.34 -4.55
N LEU A 74 4.29 14.55 -4.57
CA LEU A 74 5.21 14.49 -5.70
C LEU A 74 4.70 13.63 -6.86
N MET A 75 4.13 12.46 -6.57
CA MET A 75 3.81 11.43 -7.57
C MET A 75 2.31 11.21 -7.78
N GLY A 76 1.49 11.67 -6.83
CA GLY A 76 0.09 11.30 -6.74
C GLY A 76 -0.10 9.90 -6.18
N ALA A 77 -1.26 9.67 -5.56
CA ALA A 77 -1.73 8.35 -5.16
C ALA A 77 -2.97 7.99 -5.98
N VAL A 78 -3.01 6.75 -6.46
CA VAL A 78 -4.19 6.16 -7.09
C VAL A 78 -4.84 5.30 -6.03
N CYS A 79 -6.07 5.64 -5.69
CA CYS A 79 -6.87 4.80 -4.81
C CYS A 79 -7.80 3.93 -5.66
N ILE A 80 -8.03 2.68 -5.28
CA ILE A 80 -8.88 1.70 -5.99
C ILE A 80 -9.79 1.03 -4.95
N CYS A 81 -11.11 0.99 -5.21
CA CYS A 81 -12.08 0.31 -4.34
C CYS A 81 -12.30 -1.13 -4.82
N GLU A 82 -12.80 -1.98 -3.93
CA GLU A 82 -13.02 -3.40 -4.20
C GLU A 82 -13.77 -3.73 -5.48
N ASP A 83 -14.80 -2.94 -5.76
CA ASP A 83 -15.72 -3.18 -6.86
C ASP A 83 -15.43 -2.34 -8.11
N ASP A 84 -14.34 -1.54 -8.12
CA ASP A 84 -14.09 -0.60 -9.21
C ASP A 84 -13.01 -1.12 -10.18
N TRP A 85 -13.49 -1.78 -11.24
CA TRP A 85 -12.67 -2.34 -12.32
C TRP A 85 -12.31 -1.29 -13.40
N ASP A 86 -12.91 -0.10 -13.37
CA ASP A 86 -12.75 0.95 -14.39
C ASP A 86 -11.74 2.01 -13.96
N VAL A 87 -10.54 1.53 -13.63
CA VAL A 87 -9.46 2.32 -13.00
C VAL A 87 -8.77 3.28 -13.99
N GLY A 88 -8.98 3.13 -15.30
CA GLY A 88 -8.16 3.77 -16.34
C GLY A 88 -8.19 5.29 -16.39
N ASP A 89 -9.28 5.92 -15.95
CA ASP A 89 -9.45 7.38 -15.96
C ASP A 89 -9.29 8.04 -14.59
N ARG A 90 -8.97 7.28 -13.52
CA ARG A 90 -8.82 7.85 -12.18
C ARG A 90 -7.64 8.83 -12.13
N GLN A 91 -7.95 10.07 -11.75
CA GLN A 91 -6.93 11.10 -11.51
C GLN A 91 -6.20 10.81 -10.19
N PRO A 92 -4.87 10.92 -10.14
CA PRO A 92 -4.14 10.76 -8.89
C PRO A 92 -4.54 11.85 -7.88
N ILE A 93 -4.65 11.46 -6.61
CA ILE A 93 -4.81 12.37 -5.48
C ILE A 93 -3.41 12.88 -5.08
N TYR A 94 -3.23 14.19 -5.02
CA TYR A 94 -1.95 14.82 -4.68
C TYR A 94 -1.93 15.43 -3.27
N ASP A 95 -3.09 15.55 -2.63
CA ASP A 95 -3.20 16.01 -1.26
C ASP A 95 -3.36 14.82 -0.29
N TRP A 96 -2.64 14.86 0.84
CA TRP A 96 -2.66 13.76 1.80
C TRP A 96 -3.97 13.71 2.58
N ASP A 97 -4.55 14.87 2.90
CA ASP A 97 -5.78 14.93 3.68
C ASP A 97 -6.97 14.44 2.83
N ASP A 98 -6.99 14.77 1.54
CA ASP A 98 -7.96 14.22 0.57
C ASP A 98 -7.85 12.68 0.46
N LEU A 99 -6.62 12.15 0.47
CA LEU A 99 -6.37 10.70 0.47
C LEU A 99 -6.89 10.06 1.76
N ILE A 100 -6.65 10.67 2.91
CA ILE A 100 -7.17 10.16 4.19
C ILE A 100 -8.70 10.21 4.21
N GLU A 101 -9.32 11.26 3.69
CA GLU A 101 -10.79 11.34 3.57
C GLU A 101 -11.34 10.20 2.71
N PHE A 102 -10.69 9.91 1.57
CA PHE A 102 -11.03 8.75 0.74
C PHE A 102 -10.93 7.45 1.53
N VAL A 103 -9.82 7.24 2.25
CA VAL A 103 -9.59 6.03 3.06
C VAL A 103 -10.66 5.87 4.14
N GLN A 104 -11.06 6.98 4.76
CA GLN A 104 -12.09 6.97 5.80
C GLN A 104 -13.47 6.63 5.23
N ARG A 105 -13.80 7.19 4.06
CA ARG A 105 -15.10 7.03 3.41
C ARG A 105 -15.29 5.65 2.79
N GLU A 106 -14.32 5.21 1.98
CA GLU A 106 -14.41 3.98 1.19
C GLU A 106 -13.92 2.76 1.97
N GLY A 107 -12.85 2.92 2.78
CA GLY A 107 -12.27 1.84 3.57
C GLY A 107 -12.92 1.67 4.95
N ASN A 108 -13.99 2.41 5.27
CA ASN A 108 -14.68 2.34 6.57
C ASN A 108 -13.72 2.40 7.79
N CYS A 109 -12.66 3.20 7.63
CA CYS A 109 -11.63 3.45 8.64
C CYS A 109 -11.91 4.78 9.35
N ILE A 110 -12.01 4.78 10.67
CA ILE A 110 -12.31 6.01 11.44
C ILE A 110 -11.01 6.80 11.69
N ASN A 111 -9.94 6.11 12.04
CA ASN A 111 -8.64 6.71 12.35
C ASN A 111 -7.53 5.88 11.69
N PRO A 112 -7.41 5.99 10.35
CA PRO A 112 -6.55 5.14 9.57
C PRO A 112 -5.09 5.31 9.99
N ILE A 113 -4.45 4.18 10.29
CA ILE A 113 -3.02 4.08 10.51
C ILE A 113 -2.39 3.28 9.39
N VAL A 114 -1.22 3.71 8.91
CA VAL A 114 -0.45 2.94 7.93
C VAL A 114 0.16 1.74 8.64
N THR A 115 -0.25 0.54 8.24
CA THR A 115 0.17 -0.71 8.87
C THR A 115 1.11 -1.51 7.99
N GLU A 116 1.00 -1.36 6.68
CA GLU A 116 1.85 -2.06 5.73
C GLU A 116 2.11 -1.19 4.51
N ILE A 117 3.34 -1.29 4.00
CA ILE A 117 3.72 -0.73 2.71
C ILE A 117 4.46 -1.82 1.95
N ILE A 118 3.92 -2.19 0.80
CA ILE A 118 4.51 -3.17 -0.11
C ILE A 118 5.16 -2.39 -1.24
N PHE A 119 6.48 -2.56 -1.39
CA PHE A 119 7.19 -2.01 -2.54
C PHE A 119 7.29 -3.06 -3.64
N SER A 120 6.83 -2.69 -4.81
CA SER A 120 6.91 -3.49 -6.02
C SER A 120 7.96 -2.87 -6.95
N PRO A 121 9.03 -3.60 -7.30
CA PRO A 121 9.97 -3.11 -8.30
C PRO A 121 9.34 -3.12 -9.70
N HIS A 122 10.03 -2.51 -10.66
CA HIS A 122 9.64 -2.59 -12.08
C HIS A 122 9.49 -4.05 -12.51
N ALA A 123 8.37 -4.38 -13.14
CA ALA A 123 8.05 -5.74 -13.53
C ALA A 123 7.38 -5.81 -14.91
N ILE A 124 7.66 -6.89 -15.63
CA ILE A 124 6.93 -7.31 -16.82
C ILE A 124 6.11 -8.53 -16.42
N ILE A 125 4.78 -8.40 -16.43
CA ILE A 125 3.84 -9.35 -15.87
C ILE A 125 3.03 -9.97 -17.01
N PRO A 126 3.09 -11.30 -17.21
CA PRO A 126 2.19 -11.98 -18.14
C PRO A 126 0.79 -12.04 -17.53
N ILE A 127 -0.21 -11.58 -18.29
CA ILE A 127 -1.62 -11.70 -17.93
C ILE A 127 -2.18 -12.91 -18.68
N TYR A 128 -2.74 -13.86 -17.93
CA TYR A 128 -3.40 -15.05 -18.46
C TYR A 128 -4.91 -14.93 -18.31
N ASP A 129 -5.64 -15.70 -19.10
CA ASP A 129 -7.10 -15.81 -19.04
C ASP A 129 -7.44 -16.91 -18.02
N ASP A 130 -8.17 -16.55 -16.96
CA ASP A 130 -8.50 -17.47 -15.86
C ASP A 130 -9.38 -18.64 -16.32
N GLU A 131 -10.12 -18.48 -17.42
CA GLU A 131 -10.99 -19.53 -17.98
C GLU A 131 -10.23 -20.54 -18.84
N ARG A 132 -8.99 -20.23 -19.25
CA ARG A 132 -8.17 -21.16 -20.04
C ARG A 132 -7.44 -22.11 -19.11
N LYS A 133 -7.92 -23.36 -19.03
CA LYS A 133 -7.18 -24.47 -18.44
C LYS A 133 -5.73 -24.43 -18.92
N GLN A 134 -4.79 -24.26 -17.98
CA GLN A 134 -3.36 -24.09 -18.23
C GLN A 134 -2.68 -25.41 -18.67
N GLU A 135 -3.26 -26.12 -19.64
CA GLU A 135 -2.63 -27.30 -20.25
C GLU A 135 -1.77 -26.85 -21.43
N GLY A 136 -0.46 -26.72 -21.20
CA GLY A 136 0.56 -26.45 -22.23
C GLY A 136 1.21 -25.06 -22.16
N ARG A 137 2.11 -24.77 -23.12
CA ARG A 137 2.74 -23.44 -23.29
C ARG A 137 1.79 -22.51 -24.07
N ILE A 138 0.72 -22.07 -23.43
CA ILE A 138 -0.17 -21.05 -24.01
C ILE A 138 0.50 -19.68 -23.82
N PRO A 139 0.69 -18.87 -24.88
CA PRO A 139 1.18 -17.51 -24.73
C PRO A 139 0.18 -16.68 -23.90
N PRO A 140 0.66 -15.73 -23.07
CA PRO A 140 -0.24 -14.88 -22.28
C PRO A 140 -1.18 -14.07 -23.20
N GLN A 141 -2.36 -13.72 -22.69
CA GLN A 141 -3.31 -12.90 -23.42
C GLN A 141 -2.84 -11.45 -23.55
N ALA A 142 -2.14 -10.96 -22.53
CA ALA A 142 -1.53 -9.64 -22.53
C ALA A 142 -0.22 -9.65 -21.74
N TRP A 143 0.61 -8.64 -22.00
CA TRP A 143 1.75 -8.31 -21.18
C TRP A 143 1.52 -6.97 -20.52
N GLU A 144 1.82 -6.87 -19.24
CA GLU A 144 1.77 -5.62 -18.50
C GLU A 144 3.18 -5.21 -18.07
N ILE A 145 3.49 -3.94 -18.26
CA ILE A 145 4.73 -3.31 -17.81
C ILE A 145 4.33 -2.39 -16.65
N ALA A 146 4.64 -2.85 -15.43
CA ALA A 146 4.35 -2.15 -14.20
C ALA A 146 5.58 -1.34 -13.77
N PRO A 147 5.50 0.00 -13.68
CA PRO A 147 6.56 0.79 -13.07
C PRO A 147 6.64 0.49 -11.55
N PRO A 148 7.76 0.83 -10.91
CA PRO A 148 7.86 0.73 -9.46
C PRO A 148 6.72 1.48 -8.76
N HIS A 149 6.18 0.88 -7.71
CA HIS A 149 5.10 1.47 -6.93
C HIS A 149 5.12 1.00 -5.47
N TRP A 150 4.38 1.75 -4.64
CA TRP A 150 4.14 1.44 -3.24
C TRP A 150 2.65 1.25 -3.00
N SER A 151 2.25 0.06 -2.56
CA SER A 151 0.90 -0.20 -2.08
C SER A 151 0.85 0.01 -0.58
N ILE A 152 -0.01 0.93 -0.14
CA ILE A 152 -0.15 1.35 1.24
C ILE A 152 -1.44 0.75 1.80
N ILE A 153 -1.31 0.05 2.91
CA ILE A 153 -2.44 -0.54 3.63
C ILE A 153 -2.71 0.29 4.88
N PHE A 154 -3.99 0.66 5.04
CA PHE A 154 -4.51 1.37 6.19
C PHE A 154 -5.43 0.45 7.00
N ASP A 155 -5.29 0.50 8.32
CA ASP A 155 -6.17 -0.19 9.26
C ASP A 155 -6.56 0.75 10.41
N ASP A 156 -7.54 0.33 11.21
CA ASP A 156 -7.98 1.05 12.40
C ASP A 156 -7.46 0.42 13.69
N LEU A 157 -7.11 1.24 14.68
CA LEU A 157 -6.93 0.78 16.07
C LEU A 157 -8.23 0.96 16.85
N ILE A 158 -8.93 -0.15 17.12
CA ILE A 158 -10.20 -0.15 17.84
C ILE A 158 -10.02 -0.48 19.34
N PRO A 159 -10.72 0.24 20.24
CA PRO A 159 -10.77 -0.10 21.66
C PRO A 159 -11.55 -1.39 21.92
N THR A 160 -11.03 -2.20 22.84
CA THR A 160 -11.64 -3.43 23.34
C THR A 160 -11.48 -3.50 24.86
N ARG A 161 -12.17 -4.46 25.50
CA ARG A 161 -12.07 -4.66 26.97
C ARG A 161 -10.65 -4.94 27.47
N GLU A 162 -9.81 -5.52 26.61
CA GLU A 162 -8.45 -5.95 26.94
C GLU A 162 -7.36 -4.95 26.50
N GLY A 163 -7.71 -3.92 25.70
CA GLY A 163 -6.78 -2.95 25.14
C GLY A 163 -7.16 -2.51 23.73
N LEU A 164 -6.18 -2.11 22.90
CA LEU A 164 -6.42 -1.80 21.48
C LEU A 164 -6.14 -3.03 20.61
N ARG A 165 -7.00 -3.24 19.62
CA ARG A 165 -6.82 -4.25 18.57
C ARG A 165 -6.81 -3.57 17.20
N LEU A 166 -6.17 -4.20 16.23
CA LEU A 166 -6.28 -3.78 14.85
C LEU A 166 -7.61 -4.29 14.29
N LYS A 167 -8.47 -3.39 13.84
CA LYS A 167 -9.59 -3.70 12.96
C LYS A 167 -9.03 -3.64 11.55
N GLN A 168 -8.87 -4.82 10.96
CA GLN A 168 -8.68 -4.91 9.52
C GLN A 168 -9.98 -4.49 8.87
N SER A 169 -9.92 -3.55 7.91
CA SER A 169 -11.11 -3.21 7.13
C SER A 169 -11.61 -4.48 6.44
N ALA A 170 -12.93 -4.67 6.44
CA ALA A 170 -13.57 -5.73 5.66
C ALA A 170 -13.63 -5.35 4.19
N ASP A 171 -13.81 -4.05 3.91
CA ASP A 171 -13.89 -3.48 2.57
C ASP A 171 -12.48 -3.05 2.17
N TRP A 172 -11.95 -3.64 1.11
CA TRP A 172 -10.59 -3.33 0.70
C TRP A 172 -10.53 -2.08 -0.17
N ILE A 173 -9.51 -1.27 0.11
CA ILE A 173 -9.08 -0.19 -0.75
C ILE A 173 -7.59 -0.34 -1.00
N SER A 174 -7.17 -0.32 -2.27
CA SER A 174 -5.76 -0.21 -2.61
C SER A 174 -5.40 1.27 -2.69
N VAL A 175 -4.31 1.67 -2.04
CA VAL A 175 -3.74 3.01 -2.19
C VAL A 175 -2.32 2.85 -2.73
N ASP A 176 -2.16 3.17 -4.01
CA ASP A 176 -0.91 2.95 -4.73
C ASP A 176 -0.25 4.27 -5.13
N ILE A 177 1.01 4.44 -4.78
CA ILE A 177 1.84 5.53 -5.28
C ILE A 177 2.70 4.98 -6.41
N TRP A 178 2.44 5.41 -7.63
CA TRP A 178 3.16 4.90 -8.81
C TRP A 178 4.23 5.87 -9.29
N THR A 179 5.38 5.35 -9.72
CA THR A 179 6.42 6.16 -10.40
C THR A 179 6.11 6.46 -11.87
N GLY A 180 5.04 5.88 -12.41
CA GLY A 180 4.55 6.10 -13.77
C GLY A 180 3.23 5.36 -14.00
N LYS A 181 2.60 5.53 -15.17
CA LYS A 181 1.41 4.76 -15.51
C LYS A 181 1.80 3.35 -16.00
N PRO A 182 1.17 2.27 -15.49
CA PRO A 182 1.30 0.94 -16.06
C PRO A 182 0.91 0.92 -17.54
N MET A 183 1.52 -0.01 -18.28
CA MET A 183 1.22 -0.18 -19.70
C MET A 183 0.83 -1.63 -19.98
N ARG A 184 -0.35 -1.86 -20.55
CA ARG A 184 -0.81 -3.18 -20.98
C ARG A 184 -0.77 -3.28 -22.50
N ARG A 185 -0.32 -4.43 -23.01
CA ARG A 185 -0.36 -4.77 -24.43
C ARG A 185 -1.02 -6.13 -24.63
N GLU A 186 -2.14 -6.14 -25.33
CA GLU A 186 -2.79 -7.38 -25.76
C GLU A 186 -1.98 -8.07 -26.86
N VAL A 187 -1.82 -9.39 -26.74
CA VAL A 187 -1.02 -10.19 -27.69
C VAL A 187 -1.77 -10.43 -29.00
N SER A 188 -3.07 -10.71 -28.94
CA SER A 188 -3.88 -11.04 -30.11
C SER A 188 -4.22 -9.83 -30.97
N SER A 189 -4.61 -8.71 -30.34
CA SER A 189 -5.04 -7.50 -31.04
C SER A 189 -3.90 -6.51 -31.29
N GLY A 190 -2.81 -6.61 -30.54
CA GLY A 190 -1.73 -5.63 -30.52
C GLY A 190 -2.10 -4.29 -29.89
N LYS A 191 -3.33 -4.13 -29.38
CA LYS A 191 -3.80 -2.92 -28.69
C LYS A 191 -2.95 -2.63 -27.46
N ARG A 192 -2.81 -1.33 -27.16
CA ARG A 192 -2.03 -0.81 -26.04
C ARG A 192 -2.91 0.08 -25.17
N TYR A 193 -2.82 -0.11 -23.86
CA TYR A 193 -3.52 0.66 -22.85
C TYR A 193 -2.50 1.20 -21.85
N VAL A 194 -2.75 2.41 -21.35
CA VAL A 194 -1.89 3.09 -20.38
C VAL A 194 -2.77 3.59 -19.25
N GLU A 195 -3.00 2.71 -18.30
CA GLU A 195 -4.01 2.83 -17.25
C GLU A 195 -3.48 2.23 -15.94
N TYR A 196 -3.97 2.73 -14.82
CA TYR A 196 -3.68 2.14 -13.52
C TYR A 196 -4.54 0.89 -13.33
N HIS A 197 -4.00 -0.13 -12.67
CA HIS A 197 -4.72 -1.35 -12.32
C HIS A 197 -4.30 -1.81 -10.93
N ASP A 198 -5.18 -2.52 -10.22
CA ASP A 198 -4.78 -3.25 -9.03
C ASP A 198 -4.04 -4.54 -9.44
N LEU A 199 -2.74 -4.60 -9.14
CA LEU A 199 -1.90 -5.77 -9.42
C LEU A 199 -2.07 -6.91 -8.41
N TYR A 200 -2.78 -6.67 -7.31
CA TYR A 200 -2.90 -7.56 -6.17
C TYR A 200 -4.31 -8.08 -5.92
N ALA A 201 -5.34 -7.53 -6.56
CA ALA A 201 -6.72 -8.03 -6.52
C ALA A 201 -6.79 -9.57 -6.74
N ASN A 202 -5.97 -10.11 -7.65
CA ASN A 202 -6.01 -11.55 -7.99
C ASN A 202 -5.11 -12.46 -7.11
N LYS A 203 -4.30 -11.93 -6.19
CA LYS A 203 -3.28 -12.74 -5.47
C LYS A 203 -3.68 -13.18 -4.05
N ARG A 204 -4.89 -12.90 -3.58
CA ARG A 204 -5.29 -13.19 -2.19
C ARG A 204 -6.61 -13.95 -2.02
N ASN A 205 -7.05 -14.66 -3.06
CA ASN A 205 -7.99 -15.79 -2.93
C ASN A 205 -7.29 -17.01 -2.34
#